data_AF-A0A0C2GW33-F1
#
_entry.id   AF-A0A0C2GW33-F1
#
_cell.length_a   1.000
_cell.length_b   1.000
_cell.length_c   1.000
_cell.angle_alpha   90.00
_cell.angle_beta   90.00
_cell.angle_gamma   90.00
#
_symmetry.space_group_name_H-M   'P 1'
#
loop_
_entity.id
_entity.type
_entity.pdbx_description
1 polymer ?
#
loop_
_entity_poly.entity_id
_entity_poly.type
_entity_poly.pdbx_seq_one_letter_code
_entity_poly.pdbx_strand_id
1 'polypeptide(L)'
;MVEIAIIASDMQEVIGTAISLYLLSDGYIPLYAGVLITICDTFTFLFLERYGVRKFEAFFAFLITVMGVTFGYEFVESKPHIDTVVIICIDIWANLKTEASCRVRREAPLSD
;
A
#
# COMPACT_ATOMS: atom_id res chain seq x y z
N MET A 1 1.38 -20.98 2.63
CA MET A 1 2.18 -19.72 2.62
C MET A 1 1.51 -18.64 1.76
N VAL A 2 1.24 -18.88 0.46
CA VAL A 2 0.67 -17.86 -0.46
C VAL A 2 -0.71 -17.35 -0.05
N GLU A 3 -1.61 -18.22 0.39
CA GLU A 3 -2.96 -17.84 0.82
C GLU A 3 -2.96 -16.83 1.97
N ILE A 4 -2.07 -17.02 2.95
CA ILE A 4 -1.90 -16.09 4.08
C ILE A 4 -1.41 -14.72 3.60
N ALA A 5 -0.51 -14.68 2.61
CA ALA A 5 0.00 -13.43 2.07
C ALA A 5 -1.08 -12.63 1.32
N ILE A 6 -1.99 -13.31 0.60
CA ILE A 6 -3.12 -12.67 -0.08
C ILE A 6 -4.08 -12.08 0.95
N ILE A 7 -4.43 -12.84 1.99
CA ILE A 7 -5.30 -12.36 3.08
C ILE A 7 -4.65 -11.16 3.80
N ALA A 8 -3.34 -11.20 4.05
CA ALA A 8 -2.63 -10.08 4.70
C ALA A 8 -2.66 -8.79 3.85
N SER A 9 -2.55 -8.91 2.53
CA SER A 9 -2.64 -7.76 1.62
C SER A 9 -4.04 -7.12 1.65
N ASP A 10 -5.10 -7.93 1.62
CA ASP A 10 -6.50 -7.46 1.67
C ASP A 10 -6.84 -6.80 3.02
N MET A 11 -6.33 -7.36 4.13
CA MET A 11 -6.49 -6.75 5.45
C MET A 11 -5.91 -5.33 5.53
N GLN A 12 -4.78 -5.08 4.89
CA GLN A 12 -4.15 -3.75 4.89
C GLN A 12 -5.03 -2.71 4.17
N GLU A 13 -5.67 -3.10 3.07
CA GLU A 13 -6.61 -2.26 2.33
C GLU A 13 -7.82 -1.91 3.20
N VAL A 14 -8.48 -2.91 3.79
CA VAL A 14 -9.66 -2.70 4.66
C VAL A 14 -9.35 -1.76 5.83
N ILE A 15 -8.23 -1.97 6.52
CA ILE A 15 -7.83 -1.15 7.67
C ILE A 15 -7.51 0.30 7.24
N GLY A 16 -6.83 0.48 6.12
CA GLY A 16 -6.49 1.81 5.58
C GLY A 16 -7.72 2.64 5.24
N THR A 17 -8.71 2.04 4.56
CA THR A 17 -9.98 2.72 4.24
C THR A 17 -10.81 3.02 5.47
N ALA A 18 -10.86 2.12 6.47
CA ALA A 18 -11.62 2.36 7.70
C ALA A 18 -11.05 3.54 8.52
N ILE A 19 -9.72 3.62 8.63
CA ILE A 19 -9.05 4.71 9.37
C ILE A 19 -9.17 6.03 8.62
N SER A 20 -8.98 6.04 7.30
CA SER A 20 -9.10 7.27 6.50
C SER A 20 -10.52 7.85 6.55
N LEU A 21 -11.56 7.01 6.49
CA LEU A 21 -12.95 7.46 6.65
C LEU A 21 -13.23 8.00 8.06
N TYR A 22 -12.67 7.36 9.09
CA TYR A 22 -12.80 7.81 10.47
C TYR A 22 -12.17 9.21 10.67
N LEU A 23 -10.96 9.42 10.13
CA LEU A 23 -10.25 10.70 10.18
C LEU A 23 -10.91 11.79 9.34
N LEU A 24 -11.38 11.45 8.13
CA LEU A 24 -12.05 12.40 7.24
C LEU A 24 -13.39 12.88 7.80
N SER A 25 -14.05 12.02 8.58
CA SER A 25 -15.35 12.32 9.18
C SER A 25 -15.24 12.95 10.57
N ASP A 26 -14.05 13.34 11.03
CA ASP A 26 -13.81 13.93 12.36
C ASP A 26 -14.46 13.13 13.51
N GLY A 27 -14.48 11.79 13.38
CA GLY A 27 -15.07 10.88 14.37
C GLY A 27 -16.59 10.67 14.30
N TYR A 28 -17.31 11.26 13.34
CA TYR A 28 -18.75 11.02 13.17
C TYR A 28 -19.09 9.63 12.64
N ILE A 29 -18.21 9.06 11.81
CA ILE A 29 -18.40 7.74 11.22
C ILE A 29 -17.59 6.73 12.04
N PRO A 30 -18.24 5.77 12.72
CA PRO A 30 -17.55 4.77 13.51
C PRO A 30 -16.83 3.75 12.61
N LEU A 31 -15.75 3.15 13.14
CA LEU A 31 -14.90 2.19 12.42
C LEU A 31 -15.67 1.02 11.77
N TYR A 32 -16.74 0.53 12.41
CA TYR A 32 -17.56 -0.55 11.85
C TYR A 32 -18.25 -0.14 10.53
N ALA A 33 -18.60 1.13 10.38
CA ALA A 33 -19.20 1.65 9.16
C ALA A 33 -18.15 1.78 8.04
N GLY A 34 -16.91 2.12 8.40
CA GLY A 34 -15.76 2.08 7.48
C GLY A 34 -15.55 0.68 6.89
N VAL A 35 -15.57 -0.35 7.74
CA VAL A 35 -15.43 -1.77 7.31
C VAL A 35 -16.64 -2.26 6.48
N LEU A 36 -17.84 -1.71 6.67
CA LEU A 36 -18.98 -2.02 5.80
C LEU A 36 -18.79 -1.43 4.39
N ILE A 37 -18.19 -0.25 4.29
CA ILE A 37 -17.93 0.42 3.00
C ILE A 37 -16.88 -0.35 2.18
N THR A 38 -15.89 -1.00 2.82
CA THR A 38 -14.86 -1.78 2.13
C THR A 38 -15.42 -3.03 1.44
N ILE A 39 -16.58 -3.55 1.89
CA ILE A 39 -17.29 -4.61 1.16
C ILE A 39 -17.83 -4.07 -0.18
N CYS A 40 -18.28 -2.81 -0.21
CA CYS A 40 -18.72 -2.16 -1.45
C CYS A 40 -17.54 -1.91 -2.40
N ASP A 41 -16.36 -1.59 -1.87
CA ASP A 41 -15.16 -1.35 -2.66
C ASP A 41 -14.67 -2.63 -3.36
N THR A 42 -14.57 -3.75 -2.63
CA THR A 42 -14.25 -5.06 -3.22
C THR A 42 -15.30 -5.53 -4.25
N PHE A 43 -16.58 -5.25 -4.00
CA PHE A 43 -17.64 -5.52 -4.97
C PHE A 43 -17.53 -4.64 -6.23
N THR A 44 -17.19 -3.36 -6.05
CA THR A 44 -16.97 -2.42 -7.14
C THR A 44 -15.76 -2.85 -7.98
N PHE A 45 -14.69 -3.30 -7.33
CA PHE A 45 -13.52 -3.87 -7.99
C PHE A 45 -13.88 -5.08 -8.88
N LEU A 46 -14.60 -6.07 -8.32
CA LEU A 46 -15.11 -7.22 -9.08
C LEU A 46 -15.99 -6.82 -10.27
N PHE A 47 -16.81 -5.77 -10.11
CA PHE A 47 -17.64 -5.26 -11.19
C PHE A 47 -16.80 -4.62 -12.29
N LEU A 48 -15.81 -3.77 -11.95
CA LEU A 48 -14.96 -3.10 -12.93
C LEU A 48 -14.06 -4.07 -13.72
N GLU A 49 -13.58 -5.16 -13.11
CA GLU A 49 -12.82 -6.19 -13.83
C GLU A 49 -13.64 -6.80 -14.99
N ARG A 50 -14.98 -6.87 -14.85
CA ARG A 50 -15.88 -7.37 -15.90
C ARG A 50 -16.09 -6.39 -17.05
N TYR A 51 -15.84 -5.09 -16.86
CA TYR A 51 -16.12 -4.03 -17.85
C TYR A 51 -14.98 -3.75 -18.84
N GLY A 52 -13.81 -4.37 -18.65
CA GLY A 52 -12.73 -4.37 -19.64
C GLY A 52 -11.44 -3.68 -19.18
N VAL A 53 -10.32 -4.35 -19.46
CA VAL A 53 -8.96 -4.02 -18.99
C VAL A 53 -8.53 -2.58 -19.27
N ARG A 54 -8.89 -2.03 -20.43
CA ARG A 54 -8.42 -0.70 -20.86
C ARG A 54 -8.99 0.47 -20.04
N LYS A 55 -10.18 0.31 -19.46
CA LYS A 55 -10.79 1.34 -18.60
C LYS A 55 -10.33 1.20 -17.15
N PHE A 56 -10.10 -0.04 -16.73
CA PHE A 56 -9.56 -0.39 -15.42
C PHE A 56 -8.12 0.13 -15.24
N GLU A 57 -7.25 -0.06 -16.24
CA GLU A 57 -5.86 0.39 -16.18
C GLU A 57 -5.76 1.91 -15.97
N ALA A 58 -6.58 2.70 -16.68
CA ALA A 58 -6.62 4.14 -16.52
C ALA A 58 -7.10 4.59 -15.13
N PHE A 59 -8.00 3.82 -14.50
CA PHE A 59 -8.49 4.10 -13.15
C PHE A 59 -7.39 3.89 -12.10
N PHE A 60 -6.66 2.78 -12.16
CA PHE A 60 -5.54 2.53 -11.25
C PHE A 60 -4.39 3.53 -11.45
N ALA A 61 -4.06 3.86 -12.70
CA ALA A 61 -3.06 4.89 -12.99
C ALA A 61 -3.45 6.25 -12.39
N PHE A 62 -4.74 6.60 -12.45
CA PHE A 62 -5.26 7.81 -11.82
C PHE A 62 -5.13 7.76 -10.29
N LEU A 63 -5.53 6.67 -9.63
CA LEU A 63 -5.42 6.50 -8.17
C LEU A 63 -3.97 6.62 -7.68
N ILE A 64 -3.03 5.96 -8.36
CA ILE A 64 -1.60 6.02 -8.02
C ILE A 64 -1.06 7.44 -8.24
N THR A 65 -1.49 8.11 -9.31
CA THR A 65 -1.09 9.49 -9.59
C THR A 65 -1.55 10.43 -8.48
N VAL A 66 -2.79 10.32 -8.01
CA VAL A 66 -3.29 11.14 -6.91
C VAL A 66 -2.43 10.96 -5.66
N MET A 67 -2.16 9.72 -5.26
CA MET A 67 -1.28 9.42 -4.10
C MET A 67 0.13 9.99 -4.28
N GLY A 68 0.73 9.82 -5.45
CA GLY A 68 2.06 10.34 -5.75
C GLY A 68 2.11 11.86 -5.72
N VAL A 69 1.07 12.54 -6.19
CA VAL A 69 0.99 14.01 -6.20
C VAL A 69 0.83 14.57 -4.80
N THR A 70 -0.04 14.00 -3.94
CA THR A 70 -0.19 14.47 -2.56
C THR A 70 1.09 14.27 -1.75
N PHE A 71 1.71 13.10 -1.82
CA PHE A 71 3.00 12.88 -1.15
C PHE A 71 4.11 13.73 -1.74
N GLY A 72 4.13 13.92 -3.06
CA GLY A 72 5.10 14.79 -3.73
C GLY A 72 4.97 16.24 -3.28
N TYR A 73 3.74 16.74 -3.10
CA TYR A 73 3.48 18.09 -2.61
C TYR A 73 3.99 18.27 -1.16
N GLU A 74 3.62 17.37 -0.26
CA GLU A 74 4.10 17.34 1.14
C GLU A 74 5.65 17.27 1.22
N PHE A 75 6.28 16.50 0.32
CA PHE A 75 7.74 16.40 0.26
C PHE A 75 8.41 17.72 -0.17
N VAL A 76 7.80 18.47 -1.08
CA VAL A 76 8.33 19.78 -1.51
C VAL A 76 8.15 20.83 -0.43
N GLU A 77 7.00 20.83 0.26
CA GLU A 77 6.70 21.79 1.33
C GLU A 77 7.60 21.57 2.56
N SER A 78 7.87 20.31 2.92
CA SER A 78 8.72 19.96 4.06
C SER A 78 10.20 20.36 3.90
N LYS A 79 10.64 20.75 2.70
CA LYS A 79 12.03 21.19 2.37
C LYS A 79 13.11 20.35 3.07
N PRO A 80 13.13 19.02 2.89
CA PRO A 80 14.11 18.19 3.55
C PRO A 80 15.51 18.43 2.98
N HIS A 81 16.54 18.24 3.80
CA HIS A 81 17.93 18.19 3.33
C HIS A 81 18.11 16.96 2.42
N ILE A 82 18.17 17.20 1.12
CA ILE A 82 18.19 16.16 0.08
C ILE A 82 19.38 15.21 0.28
N ASP A 83 20.54 15.75 0.67
CA ASP A 83 21.74 14.96 0.95
C ASP A 83 21.50 13.93 2.06
N THR A 84 20.82 14.33 3.12
CA THR A 84 20.47 13.45 4.24
C THR A 84 19.47 12.37 3.81
N VAL A 85 18.45 12.72 3.01
CA VAL A 85 17.45 11.76 2.52
C VAL A 85 18.09 10.72 1.60
N VAL A 86 18.99 11.12 0.72
CA VAL A 86 19.67 10.21 -0.21
C VAL A 86 20.58 9.24 0.54
N ILE A 87 21.36 9.73 1.51
CA ILE A 87 22.23 8.87 2.34
C ILE A 87 21.39 7.84 3.10
N ILE A 88 20.33 8.28 3.79
CA ILE A 88 19.43 7.37 4.52
C ILE A 88 18.82 6.32 3.59
N CYS A 89 18.40 6.70 2.38
CA CYS A 89 17.79 5.77 1.43
C CYS A 89 18.80 4.71 0.95
N ILE A 90 20.05 5.10 0.68
CA ILE A 90 21.13 4.17 0.31
C ILE A 90 21.42 3.19 1.45
N ASP A 91 21.52 3.69 2.69
CA ASP A 91 21.80 2.87 3.86
C ASP A 91 20.67 1.87 4.14
N ILE A 92 19.41 2.32 4.06
CA ILE A 92 18.24 1.45 4.22
C ILE A 92 18.22 0.38 3.13
N TRP A 93 18.48 0.74 1.87
CA TRP A 93 18.48 -0.22 0.77
C TRP A 93 19.61 -1.24 0.91
N ALA A 94 20.80 -0.80 1.29
CA ALA A 94 21.93 -1.70 1.56
C ALA A 94 21.61 -2.66 2.71
N ASN A 95 20.98 -2.16 3.79
CA ASN A 95 20.58 -2.97 4.93
C ASN A 95 19.50 -4.00 4.54
N LEU A 96 18.41 -3.57 3.91
CA LEU A 96 17.33 -4.45 3.44
C LEU A 96 17.84 -5.52 2.46
N LYS A 97 18.75 -5.16 1.56
CA LYS A 97 19.34 -6.13 0.62
C LYS A 97 20.17 -7.19 1.33
N THR A 98 20.88 -6.79 2.38
CA THR A 98 21.64 -7.71 3.23
C THR A 98 20.71 -8.63 4.01
N GLU A 99 19.66 -8.09 4.63
CA GLU A 99 18.67 -8.88 5.38
C GLU A 99 17.91 -9.88 4.49
N ALA A 100 17.47 -9.45 3.31
CA ALA A 100 16.78 -10.32 2.34
C ALA A 100 17.70 -11.46 1.86
N SER A 101 18.97 -11.16 1.56
CA SER A 101 19.96 -12.17 1.16
C SER A 101 20.22 -13.19 2.29
N CYS A 102 20.25 -12.74 3.55
CA CYS A 102 20.40 -13.61 4.72
C CYS A 102 19.14 -14.47 4.99
N ARG A 103 17.94 -13.95 4.70
CA ARG A 103 16.68 -14.70 4.86
C ARG A 103 16.57 -15.83 3.83
N VAL A 104 16.84 -15.54 2.56
CA VAL A 104 16.86 -16.57 1.49
C VAL A 104 17.90 -17.65 1.75
N ARG A 105 19.06 -17.30 2.33
CA ARG A 105 20.08 -18.30 2.69
C ARG A 105 19.69 -19.19 3.89
N ARG A 106 18.83 -18.71 4.79
CA ARG A 106 18.28 -19.51 5.91
C ARG A 106 17.14 -20.42 5.48
N GLU A 107 16.41 -20.05 4.43
CA GLU A 107 15.33 -20.86 3.85
C GLU A 107 15.82 -21.80 2.74
N ALA A 108 17.13 -21.80 2.45
CA ALA A 108 17.73 -22.77 1.54
C ALA A 108 17.52 -24.18 2.15
N PRO A 109 16.84 -25.09 1.43
CA PRO A 109 16.63 -26.45 1.92
C PRO A 109 18.00 -27.08 2.18
N LEU A 110 18.14 -27.69 3.35
CA LEU A 110 19.26 -28.55 3.67
C LEU A 110 19.20 -29.70 2.66
N SER A 111 20.07 -29.63 1.65
CA SER A 111 20.24 -30.68 0.67
C SER A 111 20.77 -31.92 1.40
N ASP A 112 19.92 -32.91 1.58
CA ASP A 112 20.35 -34.30 1.70
C ASP A 112 21.13 -34.73 0.43
#